data_AF-A0A9D7DHU8-F1
#
_entry.id   AF-A0A9D7DHU8-F1
#
_cell.length_a   1.000
_cell.length_b   1.000
_cell.length_c   1.000
_cell.angle_alpha   90.00
_cell.angle_beta   90.00
_cell.angle_gamma   90.00
#
_symmetry.space_group_name_H-M   'P 1'
#
loop_
_entity.id
_entity.type
_entity.pdbx_description
1 polymer ?
#
loop_
_entity_poly.entity_id
_entity_poly.type
_entity_poly.pdbx_seq_one_letter_code
_entity_poly.pdbx_strand_id
1 'polypeptide(L)'
;MNNGVKLAVKVLLDGPYDSNTQLMRDDLRVAGLIPNAEPYTTLGFTQASDGGGEVRQSGITTNTGNDAVVDWVLVELRNAGTPTQIAATRAALVQRDGDVVAEDGVTPIALLAPAGSYHVAVRHRNHFGAMTASAINLSTTTTILDFTASSTLTYGTEGRKTVGSKQLLWAGNVFRDGFIRYTGADNDRDPILVAIGGTVPTNSTAGYAMQDVNLDGIVRYVGALNDRDPILVNIGGNVPTAIRSQQLP
;
A
#
# COMPACT_ATOMS: atom_id res chain seq x y z
N MET A 1 9.99 21.79 -13.13
CA MET A 1 9.59 22.01 -11.73
C MET A 1 8.12 21.64 -11.64
N ASN A 2 7.76 20.60 -10.88
CA ASN A 2 6.35 20.22 -10.73
C ASN A 2 5.63 21.31 -9.93
N ASN A 3 4.78 22.09 -10.60
CA ASN A 3 3.96 23.17 -10.02
C ASN A 3 2.70 22.66 -9.30
N GLY A 4 2.74 21.42 -8.81
CA GLY A 4 1.62 20.73 -8.17
C GLY A 4 1.51 21.00 -6.67
N VAL A 5 0.45 20.47 -6.05
CA VAL A 5 0.33 20.45 -4.59
C VAL A 5 1.34 19.46 -3.99
N LYS A 6 1.88 19.78 -2.81
CA LYS A 6 2.95 18.99 -2.18
C LYS A 6 2.50 18.34 -0.88
N LEU A 7 2.86 17.07 -0.71
CA LEU A 7 2.50 16.27 0.44
C LEU A 7 3.71 15.52 0.99
N ALA A 8 3.91 15.57 2.30
CA ALA A 8 4.76 14.64 3.03
C ALA A 8 3.83 13.62 3.70
N VAL A 9 3.67 12.46 3.04
CA VAL A 9 2.76 11.41 3.50
C VAL A 9 3.55 10.36 4.29
N LYS A 10 2.97 9.84 5.37
CA LYS A 10 3.49 8.67 6.08
C LYS A 10 2.45 7.55 6.11
N VAL A 11 2.86 6.32 5.82
CA VAL A 11 2.00 5.13 5.80
C VAL A 11 2.80 3.88 6.18
N LEU A 12 2.17 2.94 6.89
CA LEU A 12 2.75 1.64 7.21
C LEU A 12 1.87 0.53 6.65
N LEU A 13 2.51 -0.54 6.18
CA LEU A 13 1.88 -1.72 5.59
C LEU A 13 1.95 -2.87 6.59
N ASP A 14 0.81 -3.49 6.91
CA ASP A 14 0.74 -4.57 7.90
C ASP A 14 1.63 -5.78 7.56
N GLY A 15 1.73 -6.16 6.28
CA GLY A 15 2.51 -7.32 5.84
C GLY A 15 4.01 -7.29 6.23
N PRO A 16 4.77 -6.26 5.83
CA PRO A 16 6.18 -6.15 6.17
C PRO A 16 6.43 -5.56 7.57
N TYR A 17 5.43 -5.05 8.28
CA TYR A 17 5.64 -4.37 9.56
C TYR A 17 6.12 -5.30 10.67
N ASP A 18 7.15 -4.87 11.39
CA ASP A 18 7.68 -5.53 12.59
C ASP A 18 7.43 -4.68 13.82
N SER A 19 6.58 -5.19 14.73
CA SER A 19 6.21 -4.50 15.97
C SER A 19 7.37 -4.34 16.95
N ASN A 20 8.46 -5.11 16.84
CA ASN A 20 9.60 -4.96 17.74
C ASN A 20 10.45 -3.75 17.37
N THR A 21 10.69 -3.56 16.08
CA THR A 21 11.48 -2.43 15.56
C THR A 21 10.63 -1.20 15.25
N GLN A 22 9.31 -1.36 15.14
CA GLN A 22 8.36 -0.33 14.68
C GLN A 22 8.68 0.16 13.25
N LEU A 23 9.31 -0.69 12.45
CA LEU A 23 9.69 -0.46 11.05
C LEU A 23 9.11 -1.58 10.18
N MET A 24 8.98 -1.31 8.89
CA MET A 24 8.73 -2.34 7.88
C MET A 24 10.03 -3.04 7.48
N ARG A 25 9.95 -4.31 7.11
CA ARG A 25 11.05 -5.02 6.44
C ARG A 25 11.20 -4.53 4.99
N ASP A 26 12.42 -4.52 4.47
CA ASP A 26 12.79 -4.12 3.12
C ASP A 26 13.26 -5.30 2.26
N ASP A 27 12.66 -6.47 2.47
CA ASP A 27 13.07 -7.74 1.85
C ASP A 27 13.06 -7.66 0.31
N LEU A 28 12.03 -7.01 -0.29
CA LEU A 28 11.97 -6.77 -1.73
C LEU A 28 13.17 -5.97 -2.26
N ARG A 29 13.65 -4.99 -1.50
CA ARG A 29 14.84 -4.19 -1.86
C ARG A 29 16.09 -5.05 -1.80
N VAL A 30 16.26 -5.81 -0.72
CA VAL A 30 17.40 -6.72 -0.52
C VAL A 30 17.46 -7.77 -1.63
N ALA A 31 16.31 -8.29 -2.06
CA ALA A 31 16.19 -9.24 -3.15
C ALA A 31 16.29 -8.62 -4.56
N GLY A 32 16.37 -7.28 -4.67
CA GLY A 32 16.41 -6.59 -5.95
C GLY A 32 15.11 -6.67 -6.75
N LEU A 33 13.98 -6.90 -6.07
CA LEU A 33 12.67 -7.15 -6.68
C LEU A 33 11.82 -5.90 -6.88
N ILE A 34 12.20 -4.74 -6.31
CA ILE A 34 11.45 -3.49 -6.49
C ILE A 34 11.50 -3.07 -7.98
N PRO A 35 10.34 -2.99 -8.66
CA PRO A 35 10.25 -2.64 -10.07
C PRO A 35 10.87 -1.27 -10.36
N ASN A 36 11.45 -1.14 -11.56
CA ASN A 36 12.00 0.14 -12.01
C ASN A 36 10.89 1.16 -12.32
N ALA A 37 9.84 0.73 -13.01
CA ALA A 37 8.63 1.51 -13.25
C ALA A 37 7.56 1.13 -12.24
N GLU A 38 6.69 2.08 -11.89
CA GLU A 38 5.56 1.85 -11.00
C GLU A 38 4.63 0.75 -11.54
N PRO A 39 4.05 -0.08 -10.64
CA PRO A 39 3.25 -1.23 -11.06
C PRO A 39 1.78 -0.89 -11.33
N TYR A 40 1.26 0.25 -10.86
CA TYR A 40 -0.16 0.56 -10.79
C TYR A 40 -0.80 0.75 -12.16
N THR A 41 -0.09 1.32 -13.14
CA THR A 41 -0.60 1.40 -14.52
C THR A 41 -0.84 0.00 -15.10
N THR A 42 0.14 -0.90 -14.98
CA THR A 42 0.02 -2.28 -15.50
C THR A 42 -1.00 -3.09 -14.71
N LEU A 43 -1.12 -2.82 -13.41
CA LEU A 43 -2.13 -3.40 -12.54
C LEU A 43 -3.54 -2.82 -12.77
N GLY A 44 -3.72 -1.86 -13.68
CA GLY A 44 -5.02 -1.33 -14.05
C GLY A 44 -5.67 -0.41 -13.01
N PHE A 45 -4.89 0.21 -12.12
CA PHE A 45 -5.40 1.30 -11.30
C PHE A 45 -5.64 2.52 -12.18
N THR A 46 -6.72 3.26 -11.90
CA THR A 46 -7.02 4.51 -12.59
C THR A 46 -5.89 5.51 -12.36
N GLN A 47 -5.33 6.03 -13.46
CA GLN A 47 -4.38 7.14 -13.43
C GLN A 47 -5.09 8.44 -13.78
N ALA A 48 -4.65 9.55 -13.19
CA ALA A 48 -5.24 10.86 -13.43
C ALA A 48 -4.17 11.97 -13.39
N SER A 49 -4.41 13.03 -14.18
CA SER A 49 -3.50 14.15 -14.35
C SER A 49 -2.11 13.71 -14.84
N ASP A 50 -1.07 13.84 -14.02
CA ASP A 50 0.31 13.50 -14.36
C ASP A 50 0.82 12.22 -13.67
N GLY A 51 -0.10 11.41 -13.15
CA GLY A 51 0.22 10.10 -12.59
C GLY A 51 0.29 9.00 -13.65
N GLY A 52 1.04 7.94 -13.33
CA GLY A 52 1.25 6.78 -14.19
C GLY A 52 2.58 6.87 -14.95
N GLY A 53 3.29 5.73 -15.00
CA GLY A 53 4.58 5.64 -15.70
C GLY A 53 5.76 6.23 -14.93
N GLU A 54 5.61 6.53 -13.64
CA GLU A 54 6.71 6.94 -12.77
C GLU A 54 7.82 5.87 -12.76
N VAL A 55 9.07 6.33 -12.79
CA VAL A 55 10.27 5.48 -12.82
C VAL A 55 11.19 5.92 -11.69
N ARG A 56 11.55 4.98 -10.81
CA ARG A 56 12.49 5.27 -9.72
C ARG A 56 13.85 5.68 -10.26
N GLN A 57 14.52 6.60 -9.58
CA GLN A 57 15.87 7.00 -9.95
C GLN A 57 16.88 5.88 -9.66
N SER A 58 17.99 5.89 -10.40
CA SER A 58 19.08 4.94 -10.19
C SER A 58 19.69 5.13 -8.79
N GLY A 59 20.02 4.03 -8.13
CA GLY A 59 20.70 4.04 -6.83
C GLY A 59 19.77 4.16 -5.61
N ILE A 60 18.49 4.51 -5.76
CA ILE A 60 17.61 4.67 -4.59
C ILE A 60 17.43 3.39 -3.76
N THR A 61 17.61 2.21 -4.37
CA THR A 61 17.58 0.91 -3.69
C THR A 61 18.87 0.56 -2.94
N THR A 62 19.92 1.41 -2.99
CA THR A 62 21.14 1.23 -2.17
C THR A 62 21.00 1.79 -0.77
N ASN A 63 20.01 2.66 -0.53
CA ASN A 63 19.73 3.18 0.80
C ASN A 63 19.32 2.05 1.75
N THR A 64 19.78 2.14 3.00
CA THR A 64 19.50 1.17 4.07
C THR A 64 19.04 1.91 5.33
N GLY A 65 18.68 1.18 6.40
CA GLY A 65 18.13 1.79 7.62
C GLY A 65 16.70 2.30 7.41
N ASN A 66 16.32 3.37 8.10
CA ASN A 66 14.94 3.90 8.08
C ASN A 66 14.47 4.28 6.67
N ASP A 67 15.39 4.80 5.85
CA ASP A 67 15.10 5.33 4.51
C ASP A 67 15.20 4.25 3.41
N ALA A 68 15.37 2.99 3.79
CA ALA A 68 15.37 1.90 2.82
C ALA A 68 13.97 1.75 2.22
N VAL A 69 13.89 1.67 0.89
CA VAL A 69 12.62 1.49 0.19
C VAL A 69 12.05 0.10 0.48
N VAL A 70 10.77 0.03 0.79
CA VAL A 70 10.00 -1.20 1.00
C VAL A 70 9.25 -1.58 -0.27
N ASP A 71 8.46 -0.65 -0.81
CA ASP A 71 7.69 -0.86 -2.03
C ASP A 71 7.21 0.46 -2.67
N TRP A 72 6.47 0.35 -3.77
CA TRP A 72 5.63 1.39 -4.33
C TRP A 72 4.31 1.55 -3.56
N VAL A 73 3.76 2.77 -3.54
CA VAL A 73 2.39 3.14 -3.13
C VAL A 73 1.78 4.08 -4.18
N LEU A 74 0.45 4.10 -4.29
CA LEU A 74 -0.28 5.04 -5.15
C LEU A 74 -1.00 6.06 -4.28
N VAL A 75 -0.64 7.34 -4.41
CA VAL A 75 -1.33 8.44 -3.74
C VAL A 75 -2.35 9.05 -4.71
N GLU A 76 -3.57 9.24 -4.22
CA GLU A 76 -4.69 9.78 -4.98
C GLU A 76 -5.21 11.05 -4.31
N LEU A 77 -5.40 12.11 -5.10
CA LEU A 77 -6.25 13.23 -4.72
C LEU A 77 -7.65 12.96 -5.22
N ARG A 78 -8.62 12.97 -4.32
CA ARG A 78 -10.04 12.80 -4.60
C ARG A 78 -10.79 14.11 -4.39
N ASN A 79 -11.80 14.35 -5.21
CA ASN A 79 -12.60 15.57 -5.15
C ASN A 79 -13.29 15.71 -3.78
N ALA A 80 -13.26 16.92 -3.19
CA ALA A 80 -13.84 17.19 -1.87
C ALA A 80 -15.37 17.02 -1.80
N GLY A 81 -16.10 17.31 -2.88
CA GLY A 81 -17.55 17.17 -2.95
C GLY A 81 -18.02 15.81 -3.50
N THR A 82 -17.17 15.13 -4.26
CA THR A 82 -17.48 13.81 -4.83
C THR A 82 -16.28 12.87 -4.70
N PRO A 83 -16.08 12.25 -3.53
CA PRO A 83 -14.86 11.48 -3.22
C PRO A 83 -14.61 10.26 -4.12
N THR A 84 -15.60 9.78 -4.86
CA THR A 84 -15.41 8.71 -5.87
C THR A 84 -14.62 9.19 -7.10
N GLN A 85 -14.53 10.50 -7.35
CA GLN A 85 -13.77 11.07 -8.47
C GLN A 85 -12.32 11.34 -8.09
N ILE A 86 -11.41 10.68 -8.80
CA ILE A 86 -9.96 10.89 -8.69
C ILE A 86 -9.56 12.09 -9.56
N ALA A 87 -8.96 13.10 -8.94
CA ALA A 87 -8.51 14.33 -9.58
C ALA A 87 -7.04 14.27 -10.05
N ALA A 88 -6.19 13.60 -9.29
CA ALA A 88 -4.78 13.37 -9.64
C ALA A 88 -4.27 12.11 -8.94
N THR A 89 -3.32 11.42 -9.58
CA THR A 89 -2.59 10.30 -8.98
C THR A 89 -1.09 10.55 -9.03
N ARG A 90 -0.35 9.89 -8.13
CA ARG A 90 1.11 9.82 -8.16
C ARG A 90 1.55 8.49 -7.57
N ALA A 91 2.28 7.69 -8.33
CA ALA A 91 3.00 6.57 -7.76
C ALA A 91 4.25 7.07 -7.03
N ALA A 92 4.52 6.52 -5.85
CA ALA A 92 5.57 6.97 -4.96
C ALA A 92 6.18 5.76 -4.24
N LEU A 93 7.30 5.97 -3.55
CA LEU A 93 8.01 4.93 -2.83
C LEU A 93 7.74 5.04 -1.34
N VAL A 94 7.44 3.94 -0.67
CA VAL A 94 7.33 3.89 0.80
C VAL A 94 8.61 3.32 1.41
N GLN A 95 9.12 3.99 2.44
CA GLN A 95 10.35 3.63 3.15
C GLN A 95 10.05 2.85 4.44
N ARG A 96 11.06 2.22 5.05
CA ARG A 96 10.89 1.33 6.21
C ARG A 96 10.22 2.00 7.40
N ASP A 97 10.47 3.28 7.62
CA ASP A 97 9.86 4.03 8.71
C ASP A 97 8.45 4.55 8.37
N GLY A 98 8.03 4.40 7.12
CA GLY A 98 6.72 4.75 6.59
C GLY A 98 6.68 6.03 5.76
N ASP A 99 7.80 6.75 5.61
CA ASP A 99 7.81 7.95 4.76
C ASP A 99 7.52 7.59 3.29
N VAL A 100 6.64 8.38 2.67
CA VAL A 100 6.30 8.27 1.25
C VAL A 100 7.02 9.38 0.50
N VAL A 101 7.95 8.97 -0.35
CA VAL A 101 8.86 9.85 -1.08
C VAL A 101 8.69 9.71 -2.59
N ALA A 102 9.10 10.74 -3.31
CA ALA A 102 9.13 10.74 -4.77
C ALA A 102 10.14 9.71 -5.31
N GLU A 103 10.26 9.66 -6.63
CA GLU A 103 11.09 8.71 -7.37
C GLU A 103 12.59 8.85 -7.07
N ASP A 104 13.01 9.97 -6.48
CA ASP A 104 14.37 10.22 -6.00
C ASP A 104 14.68 9.57 -4.64
N GLY A 105 13.68 9.02 -3.96
CA GLY A 105 13.83 8.37 -2.66
C GLY A 105 14.05 9.33 -1.49
N VAL A 106 13.81 10.63 -1.65
CA VAL A 106 14.10 11.64 -0.61
C VAL A 106 13.02 12.72 -0.52
N THR A 107 12.55 13.25 -1.64
CA THR A 107 11.69 14.43 -1.62
C THR A 107 10.23 14.10 -1.34
N PRO A 108 9.47 15.01 -0.69
CA PRO A 108 8.03 14.89 -0.61
C PRO A 108 7.40 14.84 -2.00
N ILE A 109 6.32 14.09 -2.14
CA ILE A 109 5.62 13.94 -3.40
C ILE A 109 4.92 15.23 -3.82
N ALA A 110 4.83 15.44 -5.13
CA ALA A 110 4.03 16.51 -5.72
C ALA A 110 3.05 15.92 -6.74
N LEU A 111 1.79 16.36 -6.71
CA LEU A 111 0.74 15.92 -7.65
C LEU A 111 0.26 17.11 -8.47
N LEU A 112 0.13 16.97 -9.79
CA LEU A 112 -0.35 18.06 -10.64
C LEU A 112 -1.85 18.28 -10.44
N ALA A 113 -2.17 19.14 -9.49
CA ALA A 113 -3.50 19.63 -9.19
C ALA A 113 -3.42 21.09 -8.73
N PRO A 114 -4.48 21.90 -8.95
CA PRO A 114 -4.53 23.25 -8.40
C PRO A 114 -4.60 23.21 -6.87
N ALA A 115 -4.18 24.30 -6.22
CA ALA A 115 -4.40 24.46 -4.77
C ALA A 115 -5.91 24.41 -4.46
N GLY A 116 -6.28 23.70 -3.41
CA GLY A 116 -7.67 23.43 -3.09
C GLY A 116 -7.84 22.32 -2.07
N SER A 117 -9.08 22.03 -1.71
CA SER A 117 -9.40 20.96 -0.77
C SER A 117 -9.58 19.63 -1.48
N TYR A 118 -8.90 18.59 -1.01
CA TYR A 118 -8.97 17.22 -1.54
C TYR A 118 -9.03 16.20 -0.42
N HIS A 119 -9.78 15.11 -0.63
CA HIS A 119 -9.50 13.91 0.13
C HIS A 119 -8.20 13.30 -0.38
N VAL A 120 -7.33 12.89 0.53
CA VAL A 120 -6.08 12.22 0.17
C VAL A 120 -6.24 10.74 0.48
N ALA A 121 -5.94 9.87 -0.47
CA ALA A 121 -5.91 8.44 -0.25
C ALA A 121 -4.55 7.85 -0.62
N VAL A 122 -4.18 6.78 0.08
CA VAL A 122 -3.00 5.97 -0.22
C VAL A 122 -3.49 4.55 -0.49
N ARG A 123 -3.09 4.00 -1.64
CA ARG A 123 -3.36 2.63 -2.05
C ARG A 123 -2.05 1.87 -2.22
N HIS A 124 -2.14 0.57 -2.10
CA HIS A 124 -1.02 -0.35 -2.29
C HIS A 124 -1.48 -1.54 -3.13
N ARG A 125 -0.54 -2.32 -3.68
CA ARG A 125 -0.88 -3.38 -4.65
C ARG A 125 -1.84 -4.40 -4.05
N ASN A 126 -1.56 -4.88 -2.84
CA ASN A 126 -2.31 -5.98 -2.17
C ASN A 126 -2.73 -5.66 -0.72
N HIS A 127 -2.76 -4.39 -0.35
CA HIS A 127 -3.31 -3.92 0.92
C HIS A 127 -4.52 -3.01 0.66
N PHE A 128 -5.45 -2.95 1.61
CA PHE A 128 -6.52 -1.95 1.57
C PHE A 128 -5.93 -0.56 1.71
N GLY A 129 -6.26 0.30 0.75
CA GLY A 129 -5.99 1.73 0.85
C GLY A 129 -6.84 2.41 1.91
N ALA A 130 -6.33 3.53 2.42
CA ALA A 130 -7.01 4.40 3.37
C ALA A 130 -7.15 5.81 2.78
N MET A 131 -8.21 6.51 3.17
CA MET A 131 -8.49 7.88 2.74
C MET A 131 -8.80 8.76 3.95
N THR A 132 -8.43 10.04 3.90
CA THR A 132 -8.80 11.02 4.93
C THR A 132 -10.33 11.14 5.06
N ALA A 133 -10.82 11.23 6.30
CA ALA A 133 -12.25 11.38 6.58
C ALA A 133 -12.83 12.67 6.00
N SER A 134 -12.03 13.75 6.05
CA SER A 134 -12.36 15.06 5.53
C SER A 134 -11.35 15.47 4.45
N ALA A 135 -11.77 16.37 3.57
CA ALA A 135 -10.87 17.00 2.63
C ALA A 135 -9.88 17.92 3.35
N ILE A 136 -8.62 17.91 2.90
CA ILE A 136 -7.52 18.72 3.41
C ILE A 136 -7.21 19.80 2.40
N ASN A 137 -6.98 21.03 2.86
CA ASN A 137 -6.55 22.13 1.99
C ASN A 137 -5.07 21.95 1.62
N LEU A 138 -4.80 21.81 0.32
CA LEU A 138 -3.48 21.57 -0.23
C LEU A 138 -3.03 22.74 -1.08
N SER A 139 -1.72 22.98 -1.09
CA SER A 139 -1.09 24.04 -1.88
C SER A 139 0.31 23.59 -2.33
N THR A 140 1.06 24.48 -2.96
CA THR A 140 2.48 24.23 -3.30
C THR A 140 3.39 24.21 -2.07
N THR A 141 2.90 24.61 -0.90
CA THR A 141 3.57 24.41 0.39
C THR A 141 3.30 23.00 0.87
N THR A 142 4.35 22.27 1.28
CA THR A 142 4.25 20.89 1.74
C THR A 142 3.33 20.77 2.95
N THR A 143 2.27 19.97 2.79
CA THR A 143 1.37 19.57 3.88
C THR A 143 1.79 18.21 4.41
N ILE A 144 1.89 18.08 5.74
CA ILE A 144 2.20 16.81 6.41
C ILE A 144 0.91 16.03 6.61
N LEU A 145 0.91 14.74 6.25
CA LEU A 145 -0.21 13.84 6.45
C LEU A 145 0.29 12.46 6.90
N ASP A 146 0.02 12.12 8.15
CA ASP A 146 0.49 10.88 8.75
C ASP A 146 -0.67 9.88 8.90
N PHE A 147 -0.77 8.88 8.03
CA PHE A 147 -1.76 7.80 8.16
C PHE A 147 -1.40 6.80 9.26
N THR A 148 -0.20 6.85 9.83
CA THR A 148 0.24 5.98 10.93
C THR A 148 -0.25 6.44 12.31
N ALA A 149 -0.67 7.70 12.40
CA ALA A 149 -1.21 8.30 13.62
C ALA A 149 -2.71 7.99 13.78
N SER A 150 -3.12 7.61 15.00
CA SER A 150 -4.53 7.41 15.36
C SER A 150 -5.37 8.69 15.29
N SER A 151 -4.73 9.86 15.42
CA SER A 151 -5.38 11.18 15.32
C SER A 151 -5.81 11.54 13.89
N THR A 152 -5.22 10.92 12.87
CA THR A 152 -5.59 11.17 11.47
C THR A 152 -6.87 10.42 11.15
N LEU A 153 -8.02 11.11 11.19
CA LEU A 153 -9.31 10.48 10.92
C LEU A 153 -9.40 9.99 9.46
N THR A 154 -9.89 8.77 9.27
CA THR A 154 -10.08 8.15 7.94
C THR A 154 -11.54 7.97 7.59
N TYR A 155 -11.83 7.91 6.30
CA TYR A 155 -13.13 7.54 5.78
C TYR A 155 -13.57 6.16 6.29
N GLY A 156 -14.87 6.02 6.58
CA GLY A 156 -15.46 4.80 7.10
C GLY A 156 -15.03 4.46 8.53
N THR A 157 -15.26 3.21 8.92
CA THR A 157 -14.89 2.67 10.23
C THR A 157 -13.85 1.57 10.04
N GLU A 158 -12.78 1.57 10.84
CA GLU A 158 -11.68 0.61 10.71
C GLU A 158 -10.96 0.67 9.35
N GLY A 159 -10.80 1.87 8.76
CA GLY A 159 -10.07 2.04 7.50
C GLY A 159 -8.58 1.69 7.56
N ARG A 160 -8.06 1.42 8.76
CA ARG A 160 -6.69 0.96 9.06
C ARG A 160 -6.70 -0.05 10.20
N LYS A 161 -5.65 -0.87 10.25
CA LYS A 161 -5.37 -1.82 11.32
C LYS A 161 -4.57 -1.14 12.43
N THR A 162 -5.01 -1.30 13.67
CA THR A 162 -4.25 -0.85 14.83
C THR A 162 -3.29 -1.95 15.29
N VAL A 163 -2.00 -1.65 15.36
CA VAL A 163 -0.96 -2.52 15.94
C VAL A 163 -0.12 -1.70 16.92
N GLY A 164 -0.31 -1.94 18.21
CA GLY A 164 0.29 -1.11 19.25
C GLY A 164 -0.19 0.35 19.14
N SER A 165 0.74 1.29 19.01
CA SER A 165 0.45 2.73 18.82
C SER A 165 0.33 3.15 17.36
N LYS A 166 0.56 2.25 16.40
CA LYS A 166 0.59 2.55 14.97
C LYS A 166 -0.70 2.12 14.28
N GLN A 167 -1.03 2.86 13.22
CA GLN A 167 -2.08 2.54 12.27
C GLN A 167 -1.46 2.09 10.94
N LEU A 168 -1.96 1.00 10.37
CA LEU A 168 -1.40 0.33 9.19
C LEU A 168 -2.48 0.07 8.16
N LEU A 169 -2.10 -0.03 6.89
CA LEU A 169 -2.98 -0.55 5.85
C LEU A 169 -3.20 -2.05 6.06
N TRP A 170 -4.44 -2.53 5.93
CA TRP A 170 -4.77 -3.94 6.07
C TRP A 170 -4.17 -4.76 4.92
N ALA A 171 -3.36 -5.77 5.23
CA ALA A 171 -2.80 -6.68 4.23
C ALA A 171 -3.82 -7.74 3.79
N GLY A 172 -3.67 -8.26 2.58
CA GLY A 172 -4.33 -9.51 2.15
C GLY A 172 -5.40 -9.37 1.08
N ASN A 173 -5.54 -8.20 0.45
CA ASN A 173 -6.46 -8.00 -0.68
C ASN A 173 -5.77 -8.47 -1.98
N VAL A 174 -5.51 -9.77 -2.07
CA VAL A 174 -4.82 -10.43 -3.19
C VAL A 174 -5.73 -10.50 -4.40
N PHE A 175 -7.01 -10.76 -4.19
CA PHE A 175 -8.05 -10.61 -5.19
C PHE A 175 -8.63 -9.20 -5.05
N ARG A 176 -8.20 -8.26 -5.91
CA ARG A 176 -8.48 -6.81 -5.74
C ARG A 176 -9.92 -6.42 -6.04
N ASP A 177 -10.85 -6.86 -5.23
CA ASP A 177 -12.27 -6.54 -5.34
C ASP A 177 -12.78 -5.66 -4.18
N GLY A 178 -11.89 -5.26 -3.26
CA GLY A 178 -12.22 -4.43 -2.11
C GLY A 178 -12.70 -5.24 -0.91
N PHE A 179 -12.54 -6.55 -0.93
CA PHE A 179 -12.87 -7.43 0.17
C PHE A 179 -11.69 -8.34 0.50
N ILE A 180 -11.50 -8.61 1.80
CA ILE A 180 -10.60 -9.67 2.25
C ILE A 180 -11.49 -10.82 2.69
N ARG A 181 -11.31 -11.98 2.05
CA ARG A 181 -12.02 -13.23 2.31
C ARG A 181 -11.05 -14.40 2.37
N TYR A 182 -11.26 -15.29 3.33
CA TYR A 182 -10.44 -16.49 3.46
C TYR A 182 -11.09 -17.75 2.89
N THR A 183 -12.42 -17.80 2.81
CA THR A 183 -13.19 -18.92 2.24
C THR A 183 -14.30 -18.40 1.33
N GLY A 184 -14.90 -19.32 0.56
CA GLY A 184 -15.95 -18.98 -0.42
C GLY A 184 -15.40 -18.67 -1.81
N ALA A 185 -16.28 -18.30 -2.73
CA ALA A 185 -15.88 -17.80 -4.04
C ALA A 185 -15.09 -16.49 -3.90
N ASP A 186 -14.16 -16.26 -4.82
CA ASP A 186 -13.34 -15.04 -4.88
C ASP A 186 -12.62 -14.74 -3.55
N ASN A 187 -12.11 -15.79 -2.91
CA ASN A 187 -11.27 -15.66 -1.72
C ASN A 187 -9.82 -15.30 -2.08
N ASP A 188 -9.11 -14.66 -1.16
CA ASP A 188 -7.76 -14.15 -1.38
C ASP A 188 -6.66 -15.22 -1.26
N ARG A 189 -6.96 -16.37 -0.65
CA ARG A 189 -5.97 -17.43 -0.44
C ARG A 189 -5.78 -18.31 -1.67
N ASP A 190 -6.82 -18.54 -2.47
CA ASP A 190 -6.75 -19.44 -3.62
C ASP A 190 -5.78 -18.90 -4.70
N PRO A 191 -5.76 -17.59 -5.02
CA PRO A 191 -4.73 -17.02 -5.90
C PRO A 191 -3.29 -17.27 -5.43
N ILE A 192 -3.05 -17.35 -4.11
CA ILE A 192 -1.72 -17.66 -3.54
C ILE A 192 -1.33 -19.10 -3.90
N LEU A 193 -2.25 -20.07 -3.73
CA LEU A 193 -2.00 -21.45 -4.11
C LEU A 193 -1.76 -21.59 -5.62
N VAL A 194 -2.55 -20.89 -6.44
CA VAL A 194 -2.37 -20.87 -7.90
C VAL A 194 -0.99 -20.32 -8.28
N ALA A 195 -0.51 -19.25 -7.64
CA ALA A 195 0.79 -18.65 -7.93
C ALA A 195 1.98 -19.59 -7.70
N ILE A 196 1.87 -20.55 -6.76
CA ILE A 196 2.91 -21.55 -6.47
C ILE A 196 2.73 -22.87 -7.26
N GLY A 197 1.84 -22.89 -8.25
CA GLY A 197 1.59 -24.05 -9.13
C GLY A 197 0.31 -24.83 -8.83
N GLY A 198 -0.53 -24.39 -7.89
CA GLY A 198 -1.92 -24.82 -7.70
C GLY A 198 -2.14 -26.16 -6.98
N THR A 199 -1.17 -27.08 -7.01
CA THR A 199 -1.37 -28.46 -6.54
C THR A 199 -0.56 -28.81 -5.30
N VAL A 200 0.72 -28.42 -5.26
CA VAL A 200 1.64 -28.74 -4.16
C VAL A 200 1.75 -27.54 -3.23
N PRO A 201 1.06 -27.53 -2.07
CA PRO A 201 0.97 -26.34 -1.21
C PRO A 201 2.30 -25.93 -0.57
N THR A 202 3.29 -26.83 -0.57
CA THR A 202 4.65 -26.57 -0.06
C THR A 202 5.59 -25.97 -1.10
N ASN A 203 5.16 -25.81 -2.36
CA ASN A 203 5.91 -25.06 -3.34
C ASN A 203 5.97 -23.58 -2.94
N SER A 204 6.95 -22.88 -3.51
CA SER A 204 7.06 -21.44 -3.41
C SER A 204 7.48 -20.85 -4.75
N THR A 205 7.21 -19.57 -4.94
CA THR A 205 7.74 -18.80 -6.08
C THR A 205 8.32 -17.50 -5.59
N ALA A 206 9.54 -17.18 -6.04
CA ALA A 206 10.17 -15.90 -5.75
C ALA A 206 9.77 -14.85 -6.79
N GLY A 207 9.65 -13.59 -6.37
CA GLY A 207 9.42 -12.48 -7.28
C GLY A 207 8.56 -11.37 -6.70
N TYR A 208 8.43 -10.29 -7.46
CA TYR A 208 7.51 -9.20 -7.15
C TYR A 208 6.08 -9.62 -7.51
N ALA A 209 5.35 -10.15 -6.53
CA ALA A 209 4.04 -10.74 -6.75
C ALA A 209 2.92 -10.00 -6.01
N MET A 210 1.72 -10.09 -6.59
CA MET A 210 0.48 -9.62 -5.96
C MET A 210 0.12 -10.47 -4.74
N GLN A 211 0.45 -11.77 -4.81
CA GLN A 211 0.19 -12.80 -3.80
C GLN A 211 1.17 -12.79 -2.62
N ASP A 212 2.27 -12.05 -2.73
CA ASP A 212 3.25 -11.86 -1.65
C ASP A 212 2.69 -10.80 -0.67
N VAL A 213 1.90 -11.26 0.29
CA VAL A 213 1.14 -10.44 1.25
C VAL A 213 2.07 -9.83 2.30
N ASN A 214 3.12 -10.56 2.67
CA ASN A 214 4.08 -10.12 3.69
C ASN A 214 5.27 -9.32 3.12
N LEU A 215 5.39 -9.23 1.79
CA LEU A 215 6.42 -8.52 1.04
C LEU A 215 7.85 -9.05 1.27
N ASP A 216 7.99 -10.36 1.49
CA ASP A 216 9.31 -10.99 1.64
C ASP A 216 9.95 -11.44 0.32
N GLY A 217 9.23 -11.24 -0.81
CA GLY A 217 9.68 -11.60 -2.14
C GLY A 217 9.49 -13.08 -2.49
N ILE A 218 8.84 -13.88 -1.64
CA ILE A 218 8.61 -15.31 -1.84
C ILE A 218 7.18 -15.68 -1.46
N VAL A 219 6.37 -15.97 -2.48
CA VAL A 219 4.99 -16.43 -2.27
C VAL A 219 4.98 -17.85 -1.72
N ARG A 220 4.30 -18.06 -0.59
CA ARG A 220 4.11 -19.37 0.07
C ARG A 220 2.67 -19.57 0.53
N TYR A 221 2.15 -20.77 0.34
CA TYR A 221 0.81 -21.12 0.80
C TYR A 221 0.78 -21.79 2.18
N VAL A 222 1.82 -22.51 2.58
CA VAL A 222 1.95 -23.12 3.93
C VAL A 222 3.35 -22.92 4.50
N GLY A 223 3.51 -23.25 5.78
CA GLY A 223 4.80 -23.13 6.49
C GLY A 223 4.94 -21.78 7.18
N ALA A 224 6.11 -21.53 7.77
CA ALA A 224 6.41 -20.24 8.38
C ALA A 224 6.42 -19.14 7.32
N LEU A 225 5.93 -17.95 7.69
CA LEU A 225 5.87 -16.78 6.82
C LEU A 225 5.07 -17.02 5.52
N ASN A 226 4.00 -17.82 5.59
CA ASN A 226 3.10 -17.98 4.45
C ASN A 226 2.20 -16.73 4.29
N ASP A 227 1.69 -16.54 3.07
CA ASP A 227 0.92 -15.35 2.69
C ASP A 227 -0.57 -15.47 3.00
N ARG A 228 -1.08 -16.68 3.25
CA ARG A 228 -2.50 -16.89 3.55
C ARG A 228 -2.86 -16.60 5.00
N ASP A 229 -1.94 -16.78 5.94
CA ASP A 229 -2.23 -16.60 7.35
C ASP A 229 -2.55 -15.13 7.71
N PRO A 230 -1.83 -14.11 7.18
CA PRO A 230 -2.22 -12.71 7.36
C PRO A 230 -3.66 -12.40 6.91
N ILE A 231 -4.14 -13.03 5.84
CA ILE A 231 -5.53 -12.91 5.36
C ILE A 231 -6.50 -13.43 6.44
N LEU A 232 -6.27 -14.63 6.96
CA LEU A 232 -7.11 -15.23 8.00
C LEU A 232 -7.12 -14.37 9.27
N VAL A 233 -5.96 -13.90 9.71
CA VAL A 233 -5.84 -13.03 10.89
C VAL A 233 -6.63 -11.74 10.69
N ASN A 234 -6.53 -11.10 9.53
CA ASN A 234 -7.15 -9.81 9.27
C ASN A 234 -8.70 -9.86 9.16
N ILE A 235 -9.28 -11.03 8.90
CA ILE A 235 -10.74 -11.24 8.97
C ILE A 235 -11.24 -11.72 10.35
N GLY A 236 -10.36 -11.99 11.31
CA GLY A 236 -10.75 -12.38 12.67
C GLY A 236 -10.19 -13.71 13.18
N GLY A 237 -9.30 -14.36 12.43
CA GLY A 237 -8.43 -15.47 12.86
C GLY A 237 -9.11 -16.83 13.06
N ASN A 238 -10.21 -16.85 13.83
CA ASN A 238 -10.94 -18.06 14.22
C ASN A 238 -12.27 -18.22 13.46
N VAL A 239 -12.69 -17.19 12.72
CA VAL A 239 -13.93 -17.19 11.94
C VAL A 239 -13.57 -17.03 10.46
N PRO A 240 -13.30 -18.14 9.74
CA PRO A 240 -12.78 -18.10 8.36
C PRO A 240 -13.82 -17.63 7.33
N THR A 241 -15.05 -17.38 7.77
CA THR A 241 -16.17 -16.89 6.95
C THR A 241 -16.43 -15.39 7.13
N ALA A 242 -15.71 -14.72 8.04
CA ALA A 242 -15.80 -13.28 8.17
C ALA A 242 -15.21 -12.59 6.93
N ILE A 243 -15.76 -11.42 6.61
CA ILE A 243 -15.36 -10.62 5.46
C ILE A 243 -15.00 -9.24 5.98
N ARG A 244 -13.84 -8.72 5.55
CA ARG A 244 -13.48 -7.32 5.76
C ARG A 244 -13.66 -6.55 4.47
N SER A 245 -14.33 -5.40 4.52
CA SER A 245 -14.51 -4.50 3.37
C SER A 245 -13.55 -3.32 3.44
N GLN A 246 -12.99 -2.95 2.31
CA GLN A 246 -12.19 -1.73 2.17
C GLN A 246 -13.04 -0.50 2.51
N GLN A 247 -12.43 0.47 3.20
CA GLN A 247 -13.07 1.73 3.60
C GLN A 247 -12.61 2.88 2.71
N LEU A 248 -13.08 2.84 1.47
CA LEU A 248 -12.75 3.80 0.43
C LEU A 248 -13.94 3.84 -0.54
N PRO A 249 -14.41 5.03 -0.95
CA PRO A 249 -15.66 5.21 -1.70
C PRO A 249 -15.58 4.71 -3.15
#